data_AF-A0A183I837-F1
#
_entry.id   AF-A0A183I837-F1
#
_cell.length_a   1.000
_cell.length_b   1.000
_cell.length_c   1.000
_cell.angle_alpha   90.00
_cell.angle_beta   90.00
_cell.angle_gamma   90.00
#
_symmetry.space_group_name_H-M   'P 1'
#
loop_
_entity.id
_entity.type
_entity.pdbx_description
1 polymer ?
#
loop_
_entity_poly.entity_id
_entity_poly.type
_entity_poly.pdbx_seq_one_letter_code
_entity_poly.pdbx_strand_id
1 'polypeptide(L)'
;MIINQRRAVLEDVLHCWRTRGSEAAVTEAARSSDIAVLVELIDAFNHTPAVWNLTLCAAILPQIEPLCIQQLTNIRVKATLLADRMNKSQSHEFTALMQIFDDTLSPS
;
A
#
# COMPACT_ATOMS: atom_id res chain seq x y z
N MET A 1 -1.21 16.86 -17.09
CA MET A 1 -1.93 15.70 -17.63
C MET A 1 -2.24 14.66 -16.54
N ILE A 2 -1.28 14.27 -15.70
CA ILE A 2 -1.48 13.29 -14.60
C ILE A 2 -2.51 13.76 -13.54
N ILE A 3 -2.48 15.03 -13.14
CA ILE A 3 -3.41 15.59 -12.13
C ILE A 3 -4.87 15.54 -12.60
N ASN A 4 -5.13 15.80 -13.88
CA ASN A 4 -6.50 15.78 -14.43
C ASN A 4 -7.03 14.35 -14.51
N GLN A 5 -6.17 13.38 -14.85
CA GLN A 5 -6.55 11.96 -14.84
C GLN A 5 -6.87 11.47 -13.44
N ARG A 6 -6.02 11.79 -12.45
CA ARG A 6 -6.27 11.39 -11.05
C ARG A 6 -7.55 12.00 -10.50
N ARG A 7 -7.82 13.27 -10.81
CA ARG A 7 -9.06 13.95 -10.42
C ARG A 7 -10.30 13.21 -10.94
N ALA A 8 -10.33 12.83 -12.21
CA ALA A 8 -11.46 12.09 -12.78
C ALA A 8 -11.71 10.77 -12.06
N VAL A 9 -10.63 10.02 -11.77
CA VAL A 9 -10.74 8.75 -11.02
C VAL A 9 -11.25 8.98 -9.59
N LEU A 10 -10.79 10.02 -8.90
CA LEU A 10 -11.30 10.37 -7.56
C LEU A 10 -12.77 10.77 -7.59
N GLU A 11 -13.22 11.46 -8.64
CA GLU A 11 -14.64 11.79 -8.84
C GLU A 11 -15.50 10.53 -9.03
N ASP A 12 -15.02 9.55 -9.80
CA ASP A 12 -15.69 8.26 -10.00
C ASP A 12 -15.75 7.44 -8.69
N VAL A 13 -14.65 7.40 -7.94
CA VAL A 13 -14.58 6.74 -6.61
C VAL A 13 -15.54 7.40 -5.63
N LEU A 14 -15.58 8.73 -5.58
CA LEU A 14 -16.51 9.49 -4.75
C LEU A 14 -17.97 9.23 -5.15
N HIS A 15 -18.25 9.15 -6.44
CA HIS A 15 -19.57 8.80 -6.94
C HIS A 15 -19.98 7.38 -6.51
N CYS A 16 -19.08 6.40 -6.61
CA CYS A 16 -19.30 5.03 -6.14
C CYS A 16 -19.57 5.00 -4.63
N TRP A 17 -18.80 5.74 -3.83
CA TRP A 17 -19.04 5.80 -2.39
C TRP A 17 -20.44 6.31 -2.07
N ARG A 18 -20.85 7.44 -2.67
CA ARG A 18 -22.14 8.07 -2.38
C ARG A 18 -23.34 7.22 -2.80
N THR A 19 -23.19 6.40 -3.84
CA THR A 19 -24.32 5.66 -4.45
C THR A 19 -24.37 4.19 -4.06
N ARG A 20 -23.21 3.57 -3.84
CA ARG A 20 -23.06 2.11 -3.65
C ARG A 20 -22.34 1.74 -2.34
N GLY A 21 -21.84 2.72 -1.58
CA GLY A 21 -21.16 2.51 -0.31
C GLY A 21 -19.64 2.41 -0.41
N SER A 22 -18.99 2.32 0.75
CA SER A 22 -17.53 2.38 0.90
C SER A 22 -16.80 1.19 0.27
N GLU A 23 -17.39 -0.01 0.30
CA GLU A 23 -16.82 -1.20 -0.35
C GLU A 23 -16.68 -1.00 -1.87
N ALA A 24 -17.74 -0.54 -2.53
CA ALA A 24 -17.72 -0.27 -3.97
C ALA A 24 -16.69 0.81 -4.34
N ALA A 25 -16.50 1.80 -3.47
CA ALA A 25 -15.47 2.81 -3.65
C ALA A 25 -14.05 2.23 -3.56
N VAL A 26 -13.80 1.30 -2.64
CA VAL A 26 -12.51 0.59 -2.53
C VAL A 26 -12.25 -0.26 -3.78
N THR A 27 -13.26 -0.97 -4.29
CA THR A 27 -13.13 -1.74 -5.53
C THR A 27 -12.79 -0.84 -6.72
N GLU A 28 -13.46 0.32 -6.85
CA GLU A 28 -13.17 1.25 -7.94
C GLU A 28 -11.78 1.87 -7.80
N ALA A 29 -11.37 2.25 -6.59
CA ALA A 29 -10.04 2.79 -6.32
C ALA A 29 -8.94 1.76 -6.60
N ALA A 30 -9.15 0.49 -6.24
CA ALA A 30 -8.22 -0.61 -6.50
C ALA A 30 -8.08 -0.94 -8.00
N ARG A 31 -9.13 -0.69 -8.79
CA ARG A 31 -9.11 -0.86 -10.25
C ARG A 31 -8.30 0.24 -10.95
N SER A 32 -8.06 1.36 -10.26
CA SER A 32 -7.17 2.42 -10.75
C SER A 32 -5.74 1.90 -10.88
N SER A 33 -5.06 2.24 -11.98
CA SER A 33 -3.62 2.01 -12.11
C SER A 33 -2.78 2.96 -11.24
N ASP A 34 -3.41 3.92 -10.56
CA ASP A 34 -2.77 4.92 -9.71
C ASP A 34 -3.06 4.64 -8.23
N ILE A 35 -2.06 4.10 -7.54
CA ILE A 35 -2.20 3.68 -6.15
C ILE A 35 -2.43 4.84 -5.17
N ALA A 36 -2.05 6.06 -5.55
CA ALA A 36 -2.31 7.24 -4.73
C ALA A 36 -3.81 7.42 -4.47
N VAL A 37 -4.67 7.00 -5.41
CA VAL A 37 -6.13 7.05 -5.25
C VAL A 37 -6.60 6.19 -4.08
N LEU A 38 -6.10 4.95 -3.97
CA LEU A 38 -6.47 4.05 -2.87
C LEU A 38 -5.92 4.57 -1.53
N VAL A 39 -4.70 5.11 -1.51
CA VAL A 39 -4.10 5.70 -0.30
C VAL A 39 -4.90 6.91 0.16
N GLU A 40 -5.25 7.83 -0.75
CA GLU A 40 -6.08 9.01 -0.45
C GLU A 40 -7.48 8.62 0.05
N LEU A 41 -8.09 7.55 -0.50
CA LEU A 41 -9.37 7.03 -0.02
C LEU A 41 -9.28 6.45 1.39
N ILE A 42 -8.24 5.66 1.68
CA ILE A 42 -8.01 5.10 3.03
C ILE A 42 -7.76 6.23 4.04
N ASP A 43 -7.00 7.26 3.67
CA ASP A 43 -6.79 8.45 4.49
C ASP A 43 -8.11 9.17 4.81
N ALA A 44 -8.99 9.33 3.82
CA ALA A 44 -10.33 9.89 4.03
C ALA A 44 -11.19 9.05 5.00
N PHE A 45 -11.11 7.71 4.94
CA PHE A 45 -11.76 6.84 5.92
C PHE A 45 -11.15 6.97 7.31
N ASN A 46 -9.83 7.12 7.43
CA ASN A 46 -9.16 7.34 8.72
C ASN A 46 -9.63 8.64 9.39
N HIS A 47 -9.97 9.67 8.60
CA HIS A 47 -10.57 10.89 9.10
C HIS A 47 -12.08 10.78 9.41
N THR A 48 -12.72 9.65 9.06
CA THR A 48 -14.15 9.40 9.32
C THR A 48 -14.35 8.05 10.01
N PRO A 49 -14.00 7.90 11.31
CA PRO A 49 -13.98 6.61 12.01
C PRO A 49 -15.30 5.81 11.95
N ALA A 50 -16.45 6.49 11.87
CA ALA A 50 -17.76 5.85 11.80
C ALA A 50 -18.00 5.03 10.50
N VAL A 51 -17.18 5.22 9.47
CA VAL A 51 -17.27 4.48 8.20
C VAL A 51 -16.65 3.08 8.32
N TRP A 52 -15.79 2.86 9.32
CA TRP A 52 -15.13 1.57 9.53
C TRP A 52 -16.11 0.53 10.05
N ASN A 53 -16.17 -0.58 9.33
CA ASN A 53 -16.90 -1.78 9.72
C ASN A 53 -16.19 -3.01 9.16
N LEU A 54 -16.63 -4.20 9.58
CA LEU A 54 -15.99 -5.46 9.20
C LEU A 54 -15.96 -5.68 7.68
N THR A 55 -17.02 -5.30 6.98
CA THR A 55 -17.11 -5.39 5.51
C THR A 55 -16.05 -4.54 4.83
N LEU A 56 -15.88 -3.30 5.29
CA LEU A 56 -14.86 -2.40 4.76
C LEU A 56 -13.44 -2.92 5.03
N CYS A 57 -13.18 -3.47 6.22
CA CYS A 57 -11.90 -4.11 6.53
C CYS A 57 -11.62 -5.27 5.58
N ALA A 58 -12.60 -6.14 5.32
CA ALA A 58 -12.47 -7.26 4.39
C ALA A 58 -12.22 -6.81 2.94
N ALA A 59 -12.76 -5.66 2.53
CA ALA A 59 -12.51 -5.09 1.21
C ALA A 59 -11.12 -4.46 1.08
N ILE A 60 -10.62 -3.82 2.14
CA ILE A 60 -9.34 -3.09 2.14
C ILE A 60 -8.14 -4.02 2.33
N LEU A 61 -8.23 -5.01 3.23
CA LEU A 61 -7.09 -5.88 3.58
C LEU A 61 -6.39 -6.51 2.35
N PRO A 62 -7.11 -7.13 1.38
CA PRO A 62 -6.50 -7.71 0.19
C PRO A 62 -5.82 -6.68 -0.71
N GLN A 63 -6.19 -5.40 -0.60
CA GLN A 63 -5.59 -4.33 -1.39
C GLN A 63 -4.32 -3.78 -0.75
N ILE A 64 -4.21 -3.80 0.59
CA ILE A 64 -3.03 -3.29 1.31
C ILE A 64 -1.88 -4.31 1.31
N GLU A 65 -2.19 -5.61 1.40
CA GLU A 65 -1.17 -6.66 1.50
C GLU A 65 -0.16 -6.64 0.32
N PRO A 66 -0.59 -6.62 -0.96
CA PRO A 66 0.34 -6.53 -2.08
C PRO A 66 1.17 -5.24 -2.09
N LEU A 67 0.60 -4.13 -1.62
CA LEU A 67 1.29 -2.84 -1.57
C LEU A 67 2.39 -2.82 -0.53
N CYS A 68 2.09 -3.39 0.65
CA CYS A 68 3.06 -3.54 1.71
C CYS A 68 4.22 -4.42 1.21
N ILE A 69 3.92 -5.58 0.63
CA ILE A 69 4.92 -6.48 0.07
C ILE A 69 5.75 -5.79 -1.02
N GLN A 70 5.13 -5.03 -1.93
CA GLN A 70 5.84 -4.32 -2.99
C GLN A 70 6.78 -3.24 -2.43
N GLN A 71 6.31 -2.41 -1.49
CA GLN A 71 7.12 -1.38 -0.84
C GLN A 71 8.31 -1.99 -0.10
N LEU A 72 8.05 -3.04 0.68
CA LEU A 72 9.09 -3.75 1.45
C LEU A 72 10.10 -4.42 0.51
N THR A 73 9.66 -5.03 -0.59
CA THR A 73 10.54 -5.57 -1.63
C THR A 73 11.39 -4.47 -2.26
N ASN A 74 10.82 -3.29 -2.54
CA ASN A 74 11.57 -2.18 -3.12
C ASN A 74 12.65 -1.65 -2.16
N ILE A 75 12.31 -1.52 -0.87
CA ILE A 75 13.26 -1.17 0.18
C ILE A 75 14.35 -2.23 0.26
N ARG A 76 14.00 -3.52 0.27
CA ARG A 76 14.97 -4.63 0.27
C ARG A 76 15.94 -4.53 -0.89
N VAL A 77 15.47 -4.38 -2.12
CA VAL A 77 16.33 -4.25 -3.31
C VAL A 77 17.28 -3.06 -3.18
N LYS A 78 16.76 -1.89 -2.79
CA LYS A 78 17.58 -0.69 -2.56
C LYS A 78 18.64 -0.94 -1.50
N ALA A 79 18.27 -1.62 -0.43
CA ALA A 79 19.14 -1.85 0.69
C ALA A 79 20.22 -2.90 0.37
N THR A 80 19.90 -3.93 -0.42
CA THR A 80 20.90 -4.86 -1.01
C THR A 80 21.89 -4.11 -1.92
N LEU A 81 21.41 -3.18 -2.76
CA LEU A 81 22.28 -2.35 -3.62
C LEU A 81 23.19 -1.43 -2.80
N LEU A 82 22.74 -0.95 -1.64
CA LEU A 82 23.57 -0.19 -0.71
C LEU A 82 24.60 -1.09 -0.03
N ALA A 83 24.21 -2.29 0.40
CA ALA A 83 25.09 -3.29 1.02
C ALA A 83 26.24 -3.72 0.11
N ASP A 84 26.00 -3.82 -1.19
CA ASP A 84 27.03 -4.10 -2.21
C ASP A 84 28.10 -2.99 -2.30
N ARG A 85 27.73 -1.76 -1.94
CA ARG A 85 28.64 -0.60 -1.90
C ARG A 85 29.30 -0.39 -0.52
N MET A 86 28.92 -1.17 0.49
CA MET A 86 29.43 -1.06 1.85
C MET A 86 30.73 -1.87 2.02
N ASN A 87 31.56 -1.47 2.98
CA ASN A 87 32.71 -2.29 3.35
C ASN A 87 32.25 -3.62 3.98
N LYS A 88 33.12 -4.65 3.95
CA LYS A 88 32.78 -6.03 4.37
C LYS A 88 32.14 -6.12 5.77
N SER A 89 32.59 -5.31 6.72
CA SER A 89 32.07 -5.33 8.10
C SER A 89 30.61 -4.87 8.14
N GLN A 90 30.30 -3.75 7.48
CA GLN A 90 28.95 -3.19 7.46
C GLN A 90 27.98 -4.02 6.60
N SER A 91 28.47 -4.62 5.52
CA SER A 91 27.66 -5.51 4.64
C SER A 91 27.16 -6.76 5.39
N HIS A 92 27.97 -7.31 6.30
CA HIS A 92 27.60 -8.47 7.12
C HIS A 92 26.49 -8.15 8.14
N GLU A 93 26.61 -7.04 8.87
CA GLU A 93 25.58 -6.57 9.80
C GLU A 93 24.26 -6.25 9.08
N PHE A 94 24.37 -5.63 7.91
CA PHE A 94 23.21 -5.30 7.10
C PHE A 94 22.47 -6.55 6.60
N THR A 95 23.20 -7.58 6.15
CA THR A 95 22.62 -8.86 5.72
C THR A 95 21.87 -9.55 6.87
N ALA A 96 22.45 -9.55 8.08
CA ALA A 96 21.79 -10.13 9.25
C ALA A 96 20.47 -9.42 9.60
N LEU A 97 20.42 -8.09 9.49
CA LEU A 97 19.18 -7.31 9.67
C LEU A 97 18.12 -7.66 8.62
N MET A 98 18.51 -7.82 7.35
CA MET A 98 17.57 -8.23 6.30
C MET A 98 17.00 -9.62 6.53
N GLN A 99 17.79 -10.53 7.11
CA GLN A 99 17.37 -11.89 7.40
C GLN A 99 16.32 -11.94 8.53
N ILE A 100 16.52 -11.18 9.61
CA ILE A 100 15.51 -10.99 10.66
C ILE A 100 14.21 -10.41 10.09
N PHE A 101 14.34 -9.47 9.15
CA PHE A 101 13.21 -8.84 8.49
C PHE A 101 12.41 -9.84 7.63
N ASP A 102 13.09 -10.66 6.83
CA ASP A 102 12.46 -11.71 6.02
C ASP A 102 11.76 -12.76 6.91
N ASP A 103 12.38 -13.18 8.01
CA ASP A 103 11.80 -14.12 8.99
C ASP A 103 10.51 -13.57 9.65
N THR A 104 10.40 -12.25 9.78
CA THR A 104 9.23 -11.59 10.40
C THR A 104 8.04 -11.48 9.42
N LEU A 105 8.30 -11.31 8.13
CA LEU A 105 7.26 -11.16 7.10
C LEU A 105 6.69 -12.48 6.59
N SER A 106 7.42 -13.58 6.76
CA SER A 106 6.95 -14.93 6.44
C SER A 106 7.37 -15.87 7.56
N PRO A 107 6.68 -15.85 8.71
CA PRO A 107 6.93 -16.81 9.76
C PRO A 107 6.61 -18.20 9.21
N SER A 108 7.65 -19.04 9.15
CA SER A 108 7.56 -20.47 8.81
C SER A 108 6.60 -21.23 9.72
#